data_AF-A0A1X7BLS5-F1
#
_entry.id   AF-A0A1X7BLS5-F1
#
_cell.length_a   1.000
_cell.length_b   1.000
_cell.length_c   1.000
_cell.angle_alpha   90.00
_cell.angle_beta   90.00
_cell.angle_gamma   90.00
#
_symmetry.space_group_name_H-M   'P 1'
#
loop_
_entity.id
_entity.type
_entity.pdbx_description
1 polymer ?
#
loop_
_entity_poly.entity_id
_entity_poly.type
_entity_poly.pdbx_seq_one_letter_code
_entity_poly.pdbx_strand_id
1 'polypeptide(L)'
;MPGQSTDAPHLFESRMQVINELSQENAELLRLLQRRSGHDILMMKDPDSQETTEIQHATDAALADCQTRIDDLESKLSRIDEQIEAAAKKEK
;
A
#
# COMPACT_ATOMS: atom_id res chain seq x y z
N MET A 1 18.52 1.43 37.69
CA MET A 1 18.90 2.08 36.42
C MET A 1 18.42 1.21 35.26
N PRO A 2 18.03 1.83 34.13
CA PRO A 2 16.76 1.68 33.40
C PRO A 2 16.78 0.52 32.40
N GLY A 3 15.62 0.01 31.96
CA GLY A 3 15.65 -1.01 30.90
C GLY A 3 14.37 -1.42 30.16
N GLN A 4 13.16 -0.99 30.52
CA GLN A 4 11.95 -1.61 29.91
C GLN A 4 10.77 -0.64 29.69
N SER A 5 10.97 0.48 28.98
CA SER A 5 9.82 1.23 28.44
C SER A 5 10.16 2.21 27.30
N THR A 6 11.23 1.96 26.56
CA THR A 6 11.59 2.79 25.39
C THR A 6 11.07 2.23 24.07
N ASP A 7 10.55 1.00 24.05
CA ASP A 7 10.17 0.35 22.79
C ASP A 7 8.70 0.57 22.37
N ALA A 8 7.77 0.68 23.31
CA ALA A 8 6.36 0.83 22.94
C ALA A 8 6.06 2.14 22.16
N PRO A 9 6.61 3.32 22.51
CA PRO A 9 6.35 4.55 21.76
C PRO A 9 6.82 4.52 20.31
N HIS A 10 7.99 3.90 20.02
CA HIS A 10 8.49 3.83 18.64
C HIS A 10 7.66 2.87 17.77
N LEU A 11 7.07 1.83 18.36
CA LEU A 11 6.17 0.92 17.65
C LEU A 11 4.89 1.63 17.21
N PHE A 12 4.30 2.48 18.05
CA PHE A 12 3.13 3.27 17.68
C PHE A 12 3.47 4.33 16.62
N GLU A 13 4.64 4.95 16.69
CA GLU A 13 5.10 5.86 15.64
C GLU A 13 5.29 5.13 14.30
N SER A 14 5.96 3.97 14.33
CA SER A 14 6.15 3.11 13.15
C SER A 14 4.83 2.65 12.57
N ARG A 15 3.87 2.27 13.41
CA ARG A 15 2.50 1.92 13.01
C ARG A 15 1.81 3.07 12.27
N MET A 16 1.93 4.28 12.79
CA MET A 16 1.34 5.48 12.17
C MET A 16 1.99 5.80 10.82
N GLN A 17 3.30 5.64 10.70
CA GLN A 17 4.02 5.80 9.43
C GLN A 17 3.53 4.80 8.38
N VAL A 18 3.43 3.52 8.72
CA VAL A 18 2.93 2.48 7.81
C VAL A 18 1.47 2.75 7.40
N ILE A 19 0.61 3.21 8.30
CA ILE A 19 -0.77 3.60 7.96
C ILE A 19 -0.80 4.78 6.99
N ASN A 20 0.06 5.78 7.18
CA ASN A 20 0.15 6.92 6.25
C ASN A 20 0.63 6.48 4.87
N GLU A 21 1.64 5.61 4.80
CA GLU A 21 2.13 5.03 3.54
C GLU A 21 1.03 4.21 2.85
N LEU A 22 0.28 3.37 3.59
CA LEU A 22 -0.88 2.64 3.06
C LEU A 22 -1.94 3.57 2.48
N SER A 23 -2.22 4.68 3.16
CA SER A 23 -3.19 5.68 2.69
C SER A 23 -2.74 6.30 1.35
N GLN A 24 -1.44 6.58 1.22
CA GLN A 24 -0.86 7.12 -0.03
C GLN A 24 -0.93 6.10 -1.17
N GLU A 25 -0.54 4.85 -0.92
CA GLU A 25 -0.61 3.80 -1.94
C GLU A 25 -2.05 3.50 -2.36
N ASN A 26 -3.00 3.49 -1.42
CA ASN A 26 -4.42 3.33 -1.75
C ASN A 26 -4.96 4.48 -2.61
N ALA A 27 -4.53 5.73 -2.36
CA ALA A 27 -4.90 6.86 -3.19
C ALA A 27 -4.34 6.72 -4.62
N GLU A 28 -3.11 6.23 -4.76
CA GLU A 28 -2.50 5.98 -6.06
C GLU A 28 -3.18 4.80 -6.79
N LEU A 29 -3.52 3.73 -6.07
CA LEU A 29 -4.29 2.60 -6.62
C LEU A 29 -5.61 3.09 -7.23
N LEU A 30 -6.37 3.92 -6.51
CA LEU A 30 -7.62 4.50 -7.00
C LEU A 30 -7.41 5.35 -8.25
N ARG A 31 -6.34 6.14 -8.29
CA ARG A 31 -5.97 6.96 -9.47
C ARG A 31 -5.65 6.08 -10.68
N LEU A 32 -4.88 5.01 -10.48
CA LEU A 32 -4.52 4.06 -11.53
C LEU A 32 -5.75 3.31 -12.05
N LEU A 33 -6.66 2.89 -11.17
CA LEU A 33 -7.93 2.26 -11.56
C LEU A 33 -8.82 3.21 -12.37
N GLN A 34 -8.90 4.47 -11.97
CA GLN A 34 -9.61 5.49 -12.73
C GLN A 34 -9.00 5.65 -14.14
N ARG A 35 -7.67 5.72 -14.24
CA ARG A 35 -6.97 5.80 -15.52
C ARG A 35 -7.24 4.57 -16.39
N ARG A 36 -7.15 3.37 -15.82
CA ARG A 36 -7.45 2.11 -16.51
C ARG A 36 -8.88 2.09 -17.07
N SER A 37 -9.87 2.46 -16.27
CA SER A 37 -11.26 2.52 -16.75
C SER A 37 -11.46 3.50 -17.92
N GLY A 38 -10.71 4.61 -17.94
CA GLY A 38 -10.69 5.53 -19.08
C GLY A 38 -10.14 4.88 -20.35
N HIS A 39 -9.09 4.06 -20.22
CA HIS A 39 -8.53 3.31 -21.35
C HIS A 39 -9.47 2.21 -21.84
N ASP A 40 -10.18 1.53 -20.95
CA ASP A 40 -11.17 0.52 -21.33
C ASP A 40 -12.25 1.13 -22.26
N ILE A 41 -12.71 2.36 -21.97
CA ILE A 41 -13.68 3.08 -22.83
C ILE A 41 -13.07 3.43 -24.19
N LEU A 42 -11.79 3.85 -24.22
CA LEU A 42 -11.11 4.15 -25.48
C LEU A 42 -10.93 2.91 -26.34
N MET A 43 -10.60 1.77 -25.72
CA MET A 43 -10.49 0.47 -26.40
C MET A 43 -11.81 -0.01 -26.98
N MET A 44 -12.93 0.24 -26.30
CA MET A 44 -14.24 -0.08 -26.87
C MET A 44 -14.55 0.74 -28.13
N LYS A 45 -13.98 1.94 -28.25
CA LYS A 45 -14.18 2.83 -29.40
C LYS A 45 -13.21 2.53 -30.55
N ASP A 46 -11.96 2.23 -30.22
CA ASP A 46 -10.88 1.97 -31.17
C ASP A 46 -9.94 0.88 -30.63
N PRO A 47 -10.31 -0.41 -30.82
CA PRO A 47 -9.60 -1.54 -30.21
C PRO A 47 -8.22 -1.81 -30.82
N ASP A 48 -7.96 -1.30 -32.02
CA ASP A 48 -6.69 -1.49 -32.73
C ASP A 48 -5.69 -0.35 -32.46
N SER A 49 -6.04 0.58 -31.54
CA SER A 49 -5.19 1.70 -31.16
C SER A 49 -3.97 1.21 -30.37
N GLN A 50 -2.84 1.09 -31.06
CA GLN A 50 -1.55 0.71 -30.46
C GLN A 50 -1.17 1.61 -29.28
N GLU A 51 -1.39 2.93 -29.40
CA GLU A 51 -1.13 3.88 -28.32
C GLU A 51 -1.96 3.55 -27.07
N THR A 52 -3.25 3.25 -27.24
CA THR A 52 -4.12 2.89 -26.12
C THR A 52 -3.65 1.58 -25.48
N THR A 53 -3.17 0.62 -26.27
CA THR A 53 -2.71 -0.70 -25.77
C THR A 53 -1.44 -0.56 -24.95
N GLU A 54 -0.47 0.22 -25.43
CA GLU A 54 0.80 0.47 -24.73
C GLU A 54 0.55 1.19 -23.40
N ILE A 55 -0.33 2.19 -23.38
CA ILE A 55 -0.68 2.91 -22.15
C ILE A 55 -1.43 2.00 -21.16
N GLN A 56 -2.30 1.11 -21.65
CA GLN A 56 -3.00 0.14 -20.81
C GLN A 56 -2.03 -0.84 -20.16
N HIS A 57 -1.08 -1.41 -20.92
CA HIS A 57 -0.04 -2.26 -20.36
C HIS A 57 0.81 -1.55 -19.30
N ALA A 58 1.19 -0.30 -19.55
CA ALA A 58 1.93 0.49 -18.56
C ALA A 58 1.10 0.74 -17.29
N THR A 59 -0.20 0.97 -17.44
CA THR A 59 -1.12 1.19 -16.31
C THR A 59 -1.32 -0.10 -15.51
N ASP A 60 -1.44 -1.25 -16.19
CA ASP A 60 -1.58 -2.56 -15.53
C ASP A 60 -0.31 -2.96 -14.77
N ALA A 61 0.88 -2.67 -15.32
CA ALA A 61 2.13 -2.86 -14.61
C ALA A 61 2.21 -1.99 -13.35
N ALA A 62 1.84 -0.70 -13.46
CA ALA A 62 1.80 0.20 -12.31
C ALA A 62 0.79 -0.24 -11.24
N LEU A 63 -0.36 -0.82 -11.64
CA LEU A 63 -1.34 -1.40 -10.71
C LEU A 63 -0.75 -2.60 -9.96
N ALA A 64 -0.05 -3.49 -10.65
CA ALA A 64 0.59 -4.66 -10.02
C ALA A 64 1.67 -4.24 -9.02
N ASP A 65 2.49 -3.24 -9.37
CA ASP A 65 3.50 -2.69 -8.48
C ASP A 65 2.86 -2.03 -7.25
N CYS A 66 1.80 -1.23 -7.44
CA CYS A 66 1.08 -0.59 -6.35
C CYS A 66 0.46 -1.62 -5.39
N GLN A 67 -0.16 -2.67 -5.93
CA GLN A 67 -0.71 -3.77 -5.12
C GLN A 67 0.39 -4.46 -4.30
N THR A 68 1.54 -4.75 -4.91
CA THR A 68 2.67 -5.38 -4.21
C THR A 68 3.16 -4.52 -3.04
N ARG A 69 3.22 -3.19 -3.22
CA ARG A 69 3.59 -2.26 -2.14
C ARG A 69 2.56 -2.24 -1.01
N ILE A 70 1.27 -2.28 -1.34
CA ILE A 70 0.18 -2.38 -0.35
C ILE A 70 0.33 -3.67 0.47
N ASP A 71 0.49 -4.82 -0.19
CA ASP A 71 0.63 -6.12 0.47
C ASP A 71 1.84 -6.17 1.43
N ASP A 72 2.97 -5.56 1.02
CA ASP A 72 4.17 -5.42 1.84
C ASP A 72 3.91 -4.54 3.07
N LEU A 73 3.19 -3.43 2.90
CA LEU A 73 2.86 -2.51 3.99
C LEU A 73 1.85 -3.12 4.97
N GLU A 74 0.84 -3.86 4.48
CA GLU A 74 -0.09 -4.61 5.33
C GLU A 74 0.65 -5.67 6.16
N SER A 75 1.59 -6.38 5.52
CA SER A 75 2.46 -7.34 6.20
C SER A 75 3.33 -6.68 7.28
N LYS A 76 3.88 -5.49 7.01
CA LYS A 76 4.63 -4.70 8.01
C LYS A 76 3.73 -4.25 9.16
N LEU A 77 2.53 -3.77 8.85
CA LEU A 77 1.55 -3.33 9.85
C LEU A 77 1.18 -4.47 10.80
N SER A 78 0.87 -5.65 10.26
CA SER A 78 0.56 -6.84 11.07
C SER A 78 1.70 -7.20 12.02
N ARG A 79 2.96 -7.15 11.55
CA ARG A 79 4.13 -7.43 12.40
C ARG A 79 4.31 -6.40 13.51
N ILE A 80 4.02 -5.13 13.24
CA ILE A 80 4.08 -4.07 14.26
C ILE A 80 2.99 -4.29 15.31
N ASP A 81 1.76 -4.62 14.88
CA ASP A 81 0.65 -4.90 15.78
C ASP A 81 0.97 -6.11 16.70
N GLU A 82 1.56 -7.18 16.16
CA GLU A 82 2.05 -8.33 16.95
C GLU A 82 3.11 -7.93 17.99
N GLN A 83 4.04 -7.04 17.62
CA GLN A 83 5.08 -6.55 18.54
C GLN A 83 4.50 -5.69 19.66
N ILE A 84 3.51 -4.84 19.35
CA ILE A 84 2.79 -4.04 20.33
C ILE A 84 2.06 -4.95 21.32
N GLU A 85 1.34 -5.97 20.84
CA GLU A 85 0.69 -6.95 21.71
C GLU A 85 1.68 -7.69 22.61
N ALA A 86 2.83 -8.10 22.07
CA ALA A 86 3.86 -8.80 22.82
C ALA A 86 4.48 -7.90 23.90
N ALA A 87 4.70 -6.62 23.61
CA ALA A 87 5.17 -5.64 24.59
C ALA A 87 4.15 -5.44 25.72
N ALA A 88 2.87 -5.28 25.38
CA ALA A 88 1.79 -5.11 26.36
C ALA A 88 1.61 -6.34 27.29
N LYS A 89 1.88 -7.55 26.79
CA LYS A 89 1.85 -8.79 27.60
C LYS A 89 3.04 -8.92 28.55
N LYS A 90 4.19 -8.31 28.23
CA LYS A 90 5.40 -8.33 29.09
C LYS A 90 5.33 -7.34 30.26
N GLU A 91 4.50 -6.32 30.15
CA GLU A 91 4.27 -5.32 31.22
C GLU A 91 3.21 -5.75 32.25
N LYS A 92 2.60 -6.94 32.08
CA LYS A 92 1.68 -7.58 33.04
C LYS A 92 2.38 -8.68 33.83
#